data_AF-A0A418T103-F1
#
_entry.id   AF-A0A418T103-F1
#
_cell.length_a   1.000
_cell.length_b   1.000
_cell.length_c   1.000
_cell.angle_alpha   90.00
_cell.angle_beta   90.00
_cell.angle_gamma   90.00
#
_symmetry.space_group_name_H-M   'P 1'
#
loop_
_entity.id
_entity.type
_entity.pdbx_description
1 polymer ?
#
loop_
_entity_poly.entity_id
_entity_poly.type
_entity_poly.pdbx_seq_one_letter_code
_entity_poly.pdbx_strand_id
1 'polypeptide(L)' 'MVMDSRYTIHQTKLPNNELIQCYCEAVRYGCDPYFIRILADTITDRGLAIPELSPERQY' A
#
# COMPACT_ATOMS: atom_id res chain seq x y z
N MET A 1 -20.36 5.38 12.52
CA MET A 1 -19.85 4.52 11.44
C MET A 1 -18.59 3.86 11.98
N VAL A 2 -18.67 2.60 12.38
CA VAL A 2 -17.50 1.85 12.85
C VAL A 2 -16.79 1.38 11.59
N MET A 3 -15.69 2.05 11.20
CA MET A 3 -14.85 1.53 10.13
C MET A 3 -14.25 0.23 10.65
N ASP A 4 -14.63 -0.86 10.01
CA ASP A 4 -14.21 -2.23 10.31
C ASP A 4 -12.70 -2.33 10.00
N SER A 5 -11.85 -1.99 10.97
CA SER A 5 -10.38 -2.02 10.87
C SER A 5 -9.84 -3.45 10.82
N ARG A 6 -10.29 -4.26 9.84
CA ARG A 6 -9.74 -5.59 9.58
C ARG A 6 -8.26 -5.56 9.18
N TYR A 7 -7.76 -4.41 8.75
CA TYR A 7 -6.37 -4.21 8.37
C TYR A 7 -5.77 -3.10 9.23
N THR A 8 -5.15 -3.49 10.35
CA THR A 8 -4.31 -2.57 11.12
C THR A 8 -2.86 -2.86 10.77
N ILE A 9 -2.26 -2.01 9.93
CA ILE A 9 -0.81 -2.07 9.69
C ILE A 9 -0.16 -1.45 10.92
N HIS A 10 0.41 -2.28 11.79
CA HIS A 10 1.18 -1.81 12.93
C HIS A 10 2.44 -1.10 12.41
N GLN A 11 2.37 0.23 12.33
CA GLN A 11 3.38 1.12 11.74
C GLN A 11 4.79 0.95 12.34
N THR A 12 4.95 0.29 13.48
CA THR A 12 6.25 0.11 14.15
C THR A 12 7.04 -1.13 13.72
N LYS A 13 6.46 -2.06 12.95
CA LYS A 13 7.13 -3.35 12.63
C LYS A 13 7.52 -3.55 11.18
N LEU A 14 6.85 -2.90 10.22
CA LEU A 14 7.14 -3.12 8.81
C LEU A 14 8.16 -2.08 8.30
N PRO A 15 9.34 -2.48 7.79
CA PRO A 15 10.29 -1.55 7.21
C PRO A 15 9.76 -0.94 5.90
N ASN A 16 10.24 0.27 5.57
CA ASN A 16 9.72 1.06 4.45
C ASN A 16 9.77 0.33 3.10
N ASN A 17 10.86 -0.42 2.85
CA ASN A 17 11.02 -1.19 1.62
C ASN A 17 9.99 -2.33 1.50
N GLU A 18 9.71 -3.04 2.59
CA GLU A 18 8.71 -4.11 2.60
C GLU A 18 7.29 -3.56 2.47
N LEU A 19 7.00 -2.39 3.05
CA LEU A 19 5.71 -1.71 2.88
C LEU A 19 5.46 -1.34 1.42
N ILE A 20 6.48 -0.80 0.74
CA ILE A 20 6.41 -0.45 -0.69
C ILE A 20 6.26 -1.70 -1.56
N GLN A 21 7.03 -2.76 -1.27
CA GLN A 21 6.90 -4.03 -2.00
C GLN A 21 5.51 -4.64 -1.82
N CYS A 22 4.98 -4.63 -0.60
CA CYS A 22 3.63 -5.11 -0.30
C CYS A 22 2.57 -4.33 -1.07
N TYR A 23 2.69 -3.00 -1.15
CA TYR A 23 1.82 -2.17 -1.98
C TYR A 23 1.90 -2.54 -3.47
N CYS A 24 3.11 -2.64 -4.02
CA CYS A 24 3.30 -3.02 -5.43
C CYS A 24 2.72 -4.40 -5.76
N GLU A 25 2.94 -5.39 -4.90
CA GLU A 25 2.37 -6.73 -5.09
C GLU A 25 0.85 -6.71 -4.94
N ALA A 26 0.32 -6.01 -3.94
CA ALA A 26 -1.13 -5.92 -3.74
C ALA A 26 -1.83 -5.30 -4.96
N VAL A 27 -1.24 -4.27 -5.57
CA VAL A 27 -1.76 -3.71 -6.83
C VAL A 27 -1.60 -4.70 -7.99
N ARG A 28 -0.43 -5.34 -8.13
CA ARG A 28 -0.15 -6.29 -9.22
C ARG A 28 -1.08 -7.51 -9.22
N TYR A 29 -1.41 -8.03 -8.05
CA TYR A 29 -2.31 -9.19 -7.90
C TYR A 29 -3.79 -8.80 -7.85
N GLY A 30 -4.12 -7.50 -7.89
CA GLY A 30 -5.50 -7.03 -7.80
C GLY A 30 -6.14 -7.38 -6.46
N CYS A 31 -5.37 -7.25 -5.36
CA CYS A 31 -5.86 -7.46 -4.01
C CYS A 31 -6.99 -6.47 -3.66
N ASP A 32 -7.61 -6.68 -2.50
CA ASP A 32 -8.69 -5.86 -2.02
C ASP A 32 -8.37 -4.34 -2.11
N PRO A 33 -9.22 -3.53 -2.76
CA PRO A 33 -8.95 -2.11 -2.98
C PRO A 33 -8.84 -1.30 -1.68
N TYR A 34 -9.57 -1.71 -0.64
CA TYR A 34 -9.51 -1.06 0.66
C TYR A 34 -8.18 -1.35 1.37
N PHE A 35 -7.66 -2.57 1.26
CA PHE A 35 -6.32 -2.93 1.72
C PHE A 35 -5.22 -2.15 0.98
N ILE A 36 -5.30 -2.02 -0.34
CA ILE A 36 -4.35 -1.23 -1.15
C ILE A 36 -4.36 0.23 -0.70
N ARG A 37 -5.54 0.80 -0.42
CA ARG A 37 -5.67 2.17 0.07
C ARG A 37 -4.99 2.36 1.43
N ILE A 38 -5.16 1.41 2.35
CA ILE A 38 -4.51 1.46 3.67
C ILE A 38 -2.98 1.44 3.51
N LEU A 39 -2.44 0.64 2.59
CA LEU A 39 -1.02 0.62 2.28
C LEU A 39 -0.55 1.98 1.72
N ALA A 40 -1.29 2.54 0.75
CA ALA A 40 -0.99 3.86 0.19
C ALA A 40 -0.99 4.96 1.26
N ASP A 41 -2.04 5.04 2.08
CA ASP A 41 -2.15 5.99 3.18
C ASP A 41 -0.98 5.83 4.16
N THR A 42 -0.60 4.59 4.49
CA THR A 42 0.54 4.32 5.39
C THR A 42 1.89 4.73 4.78
N ILE A 43 2.08 4.57 3.47
CA ILE A 43 3.29 5.00 2.75
C ILE A 43 3.37 6.54 2.76
N THR A 44 2.26 7.21 2.46
CA THR A 44 2.17 8.67 2.48
C THR A 44 2.38 9.26 3.88
N ASP A 45 1.79 8.65 4.92
CA ASP A 45 1.95 9.06 6.32
C ASP A 45 3.42 8.98 6.78
N ARG A 46 4.18 8.02 6.24
CA ARG A 46 5.63 7.90 6.47
C ARG A 46 6.48 8.84 5.62
N GLY A 47 5.87 9.68 4.80
CA GLY A 47 6.56 10.59 3.87
C GLY A 47 7.32 9.87 2.76
N LEU A 48 6.96 8.61 2.46
CA LEU A 48 7.54 7.85 1.37
C LEU A 48 6.81 8.17 0.07
N ALA A 49 7.54 8.19 -1.03
CA ALA A 49 6.92 8.24 -2.34
C ALA A 49 6.20 6.90 -2.59
N ILE A 50 4.89 6.95 -2.82
CA ILE A 50 4.20 5.83 -3.45
C ILE A 50 4.86 5.68 -4.82
N PRO A 51 5.45 4.54 -5.15
CA PRO A 51 5.89 4.33 -6.52
C PRO A 51 4.64 4.46 -7.38
N GLU A 52 4.58 5.52 -8.17
CA GLU A 52 3.64 5.58 -9.27
C GLU A 52 3.93 4.31 -10.07
N LEU A 53 3.00 3.36 -10.00
CA LEU A 53 2.93 2.28 -10.96
C LEU A 53 2.54 2.94 -12.27
N SER A 54 3.48 3.68 -12.86
CA SER A 54 3.35 4.25 -14.17
C SER A 54 2.94 3.10 -15.08
N PRO A 55 1.83 3.21 -15.82
CA PRO A 55 1.42 2.21 -16.80
C PRO A 55 2.35 2.23 -18.03
N GLU A 56 3.65 2.33 -17.83
CA GLU A 56 4.67 2.37 -18.87
C GLU A 56 5.26 0.97 -19.09
N ARG A 57 4.47 0.13 -19.78
CA ARG A 57 4.93 -0.78 -20.85
C ARG A 57 3.76 -1.60 -21.40
N GLN A 58 2.82 -0.91 -22.03
CA GLN A 58 2.11 -1.46 -23.17
C GLN A 58 2.56 -0.69 -24.42
N TYR A 59 3.77 -0.96 -24.90
CA TYR A 59 4.18 -0.70 -26.28
C TYR A 59 5.28 -1.69 -26.66
#